data_AF-A0A4C1WPG5-F1
#
_entry.id   AF-A0A4C1WPG5-F1
#
_cell.length_a   1.000
_cell.length_b   1.000
_cell.length_c   1.000
_cell.angle_alpha   90.00
_cell.angle_beta   90.00
_cell.angle_gamma   90.00
#
_symmetry.space_group_name_H-M   'P 1'
#
loop_
_entity.id
_entity.type
_entity.pdbx_description
1 polymer ?
#
loop_
_entity_poly.entity_id
_entity_poly.type
_entity_poly.pdbx_seq_one_letter_code
_entity_poly.pdbx_strand_id
1 'polypeptide(L)'
;MKPRYTEGSVVMERAKYSALLEPVVNALQSIALDVVKTSQHVKRILQLLKSHRDNPERVTDEIIKDATVVAEKVGLEEDITSMPRIVGKQRHRSNHPTESPS
;
A
#
# COMPACT_ATOMS: atom_id res chain seq x y z
N MET A 1 8.42 25.26 -4.24
CA MET A 1 8.37 24.33 -3.09
C MET A 1 7.60 23.09 -3.51
N LYS A 2 8.18 21.88 -3.42
CA LYS A 2 7.46 20.62 -3.63
C LYS A 2 6.82 20.18 -2.31
N PRO A 3 5.56 19.70 -2.28
CA PRO A 3 4.98 19.18 -1.06
C PRO A 3 5.72 17.89 -0.67
N ARG A 4 6.17 17.83 0.58
CA ARG A 4 6.78 16.65 1.19
C ARG A 4 5.62 15.74 1.59
N TYR A 5 5.53 14.54 1.02
CA TYR A 5 4.55 13.54 1.47
C TYR A 5 4.73 13.34 2.98
N THR A 6 3.66 13.50 3.75
CA THR A 6 3.68 13.38 5.21
C THR A 6 3.86 11.92 5.59
N GLU A 7 4.84 11.65 6.47
CA GLU A 7 5.27 10.30 6.88
C GLU A 7 4.12 9.37 7.27
N GLY A 8 3.01 9.89 7.80
CA GLY A 8 1.85 9.10 8.23
C GLY A 8 1.16 8.29 7.14
N SER A 9 1.07 8.82 5.90
CA SER A 9 0.40 8.11 4.80
C SER A 9 1.18 6.88 4.32
N VAL A 10 2.50 7.01 4.24
CA VAL A 10 3.42 5.94 3.83
C VAL A 10 3.48 4.84 4.90
N VAL A 11 3.39 5.20 6.18
CA VAL A 11 3.40 4.24 7.30
C VAL A 11 2.15 3.36 7.31
N MET A 12 0.98 3.90 7.01
CA MET A 12 -0.28 3.14 6.96
C MET A 12 -0.30 2.13 5.81
N GLU A 13 0.24 2.49 4.65
CA GLU A 13 0.31 1.60 3.50
C GLU A 13 1.31 0.45 3.73
N ARG A 14 2.47 0.76 4.35
CA ARG A 14 3.46 -0.25 4.76
C ARG A 14 2.88 -1.25 5.75
N ALA A 15 2.07 -0.79 6.71
CA ALA A 15 1.40 -1.67 7.67
C ALA A 15 0.39 -2.62 7.01
N LYS A 16 -0.43 -2.11 6.05
CA LYS A 16 -1.38 -2.93 5.28
C LYS A 16 -0.66 -4.05 4.50
N TYR A 17 0.43 -3.73 3.79
CA TYR A 17 1.20 -4.75 3.08
C TYR A 17 1.96 -5.70 4.00
N SER A 18 2.47 -5.21 5.13
CA SER A 18 3.13 -6.06 6.13
C SER A 18 2.18 -7.13 6.66
N ALA A 19 0.94 -6.75 7.01
CA ALA A 19 -0.07 -7.70 7.49
C ALA A 19 -0.48 -8.74 6.42
N LEU A 20 -0.47 -8.37 5.14
CA LEU A 20 -0.74 -9.30 4.04
C LEU A 20 0.40 -10.33 3.84
N LEU A 21 1.64 -9.91 4.07
CA LEU A 21 2.84 -10.73 3.90
C LEU A 21 3.14 -11.62 5.10
N GLU A 22 2.75 -11.21 6.30
CA GLU A 22 2.99 -11.95 7.55
C GLU A 22 2.61 -13.43 7.50
N PRO A 23 1.45 -13.86 6.93
CA PRO A 23 1.12 -15.28 6.82
C PRO A 23 2.03 -16.03 5.84
N VAL A 24 2.55 -15.37 4.78
CA VAL A 24 3.54 -15.98 3.87
C VAL A 24 4.82 -16.25 4.62
N VAL A 25 5.32 -15.25 5.35
CA VAL A 25 6.58 -15.33 6.10
C VAL A 25 6.48 -16.42 7.17
N ASN A 26 5.40 -16.44 7.94
CA ASN A 26 5.16 -17.45 8.96
C ASN A 26 5.05 -18.86 8.38
N ALA A 27 4.41 -19.02 7.21
CA ALA A 27 4.33 -20.30 6.53
C ALA A 27 5.69 -20.76 6.00
N LEU A 28 6.49 -19.84 5.45
CA LEU A 28 7.83 -20.13 4.94
C LEU A 28 8.86 -20.45 6.04
N GLN A 29 8.65 -19.91 7.25
CA GLN A 29 9.48 -20.16 8.43
C GLN A 29 9.04 -21.39 9.24
N SER A 30 7.93 -22.05 8.86
CA SER A 30 7.42 -23.24 9.54
C SER A 30 8.35 -24.45 9.37
N ILE A 31 8.58 -25.19 10.46
CA ILE A 31 9.37 -26.44 10.49
C ILE A 31 8.75 -27.51 9.55
N ALA A 32 7.43 -27.49 9.39
CA ALA A 32 6.70 -28.24 8.38
C ALA A 32 6.13 -27.27 7.35
N LEU A 33 6.85 -27.09 6.25
CA LEU A 33 6.53 -26.14 5.19
C LEU A 33 5.38 -26.68 4.31
N ASP A 34 4.23 -26.00 4.30
CA ASP A 34 3.15 -26.27 3.34
C ASP A 34 3.28 -25.35 2.12
N VAL A 35 4.02 -25.84 1.12
CA VAL A 35 4.32 -25.11 -0.13
C VAL A 35 3.05 -24.80 -0.92
N VAL A 36 2.05 -25.69 -0.89
CA VAL A 36 0.81 -25.53 -1.65
C VAL A 36 -0.02 -24.38 -1.07
N LYS A 37 -0.20 -24.37 0.26
CA LYS A 37 -0.90 -23.30 0.96
C LYS A 37 -0.18 -21.96 0.80
N THR A 38 1.15 -21.97 0.87
CA THR A 38 1.96 -20.76 0.66
C THR A 38 1.80 -20.22 -0.77
N SER A 39 1.85 -21.10 -1.77
CA SER A 39 1.65 -20.72 -3.18
C SER A 39 0.26 -20.12 -3.44
N GLN A 40 -0.78 -20.69 -2.85
CA GLN A 40 -2.14 -20.16 -2.94
C GLN A 40 -2.25 -18.76 -2.32
N HIS A 41 -1.63 -18.56 -1.16
CA HIS A 41 -1.63 -17.26 -0.49
C HIS A 41 -0.89 -16.20 -1.32
N VAL A 42 0.27 -16.54 -1.90
CA VAL A 42 1.01 -15.68 -2.84
C VAL A 42 0.16 -15.31 -4.06
N LYS A 43 -0.55 -16.28 -4.67
CA LYS A 43 -1.45 -16.01 -5.81
C LYS A 43 -2.57 -15.03 -5.43
N ARG A 44 -3.14 -15.18 -4.24
CA ARG A 44 -4.18 -14.27 -3.73
C ARG A 44 -3.64 -12.86 -3.54
N ILE A 45 -2.44 -12.71 -2.99
CA ILE A 45 -1.77 -11.41 -2.85
C ILE A 45 -1.54 -10.77 -4.21
N LEU A 46 -1.03 -11.52 -5.20
CA LEU A 46 -0.80 -11.01 -6.55
C LEU A 46 -2.09 -10.55 -7.23
N GLN A 47 -3.19 -11.29 -7.06
CA GLN A 47 -4.50 -10.88 -7.57
C GLN A 47 -5.02 -9.61 -6.90
N LEU A 48 -4.86 -9.49 -5.58
CA LEU A 48 -5.24 -8.30 -4.83
C LEU A 48 -4.46 -7.07 -5.34
N LEU A 49 -3.13 -7.19 -5.41
CA LEU A 49 -2.25 -6.13 -5.93
C LEU A 49 -2.63 -5.72 -7.35
N LYS A 50 -2.95 -6.70 -8.21
CA LYS A 50 -3.42 -6.43 -9.56
C LYS A 50 -4.75 -5.69 -9.56
N SER A 51 -5.72 -6.12 -8.76
CA SER A 51 -7.02 -5.44 -8.66
C SER A 51 -6.91 -3.99 -8.17
N HIS A 52 -6.00 -3.74 -7.22
CA HIS A 52 -5.74 -2.39 -6.72
C HIS A 52 -5.08 -1.51 -7.79
N ARG A 53 -4.19 -2.09 -8.59
CA ARG A 53 -3.55 -1.39 -9.71
C ARG A 53 -4.53 -1.11 -10.85
N ASP A 54 -5.42 -2.04 -11.15
CA ASP A 54 -6.36 -1.96 -12.26
C ASP A 54 -7.55 -1.03 -11.93
N ASN A 55 -7.88 -0.84 -10.65
CA ASN A 55 -8.91 0.10 -10.19
C ASN A 55 -8.40 0.99 -9.03
N PRO A 56 -7.54 1.97 -9.35
CA PRO A 56 -6.94 2.84 -8.35
C PRO A 56 -7.95 3.80 -7.71
N GLU A 57 -9.05 4.12 -8.40
CA GLU A 57 -10.12 4.98 -7.89
C GLU A 57 -10.80 4.32 -6.68
N ARG A 58 -11.20 3.06 -6.82
CA ARG A 58 -11.79 2.30 -5.71
C ARG A 58 -10.89 2.24 -4.48
N VAL A 59 -9.59 2.00 -4.69
CA VAL A 59 -8.61 1.95 -3.58
C VAL A 59 -8.48 3.32 -2.92
N THR A 60 -8.48 4.39 -3.71
CA THR A 60 -8.43 5.76 -3.22
C THR A 60 -9.67 6.09 -2.38
N ASP A 61 -10.86 5.70 -2.85
CA ASP A 61 -12.11 5.91 -2.12
C ASP A 61 -12.15 5.16 -0.79
N GLU A 62 -11.68 3.90 -0.77
CA GLU A 62 -11.56 3.11 0.46
C GLU A 62 -10.59 3.77 1.46
N ILE A 63 -9.46 4.30 0.99
CA ILE A 63 -8.49 5.02 1.83
C ILE A 63 -9.08 6.33 2.37
N ILE A 64 -9.76 7.11 1.54
CA ILE A 64 -10.41 8.36 1.97
C ILE A 64 -11.45 8.05 3.04
N LYS A 65 -12.30 7.03 2.82
CA LYS A 65 -13.31 6.61 3.78
C LYS A 65 -12.70 6.20 5.13
N ASP A 66 -11.66 5.38 5.12
CA ASP A 66 -10.94 4.98 6.35
C ASP A 66 -10.40 6.23 7.08
N ALA A 67 -9.80 7.16 6.35
CA ALA A 67 -9.25 8.39 6.90
C ALA A 67 -10.34 9.30 7.50
N THR A 68 -11.49 9.42 6.84
CA THR A 68 -12.65 10.17 7.34
C THR A 68 -13.16 9.59 8.66
N VAL A 69 -13.32 8.26 8.73
CA VAL A 69 -13.77 7.60 9.98
C VAL A 69 -12.79 7.82 11.13
N VAL A 70 -11.49 7.86 10.85
CA VAL A 70 -10.48 8.16 11.87
C VAL A 70 -10.53 9.64 12.26
N ALA A 71 -10.68 10.56 11.31
CA ALA A 71 -10.78 12.00 11.53
C ALA A 71 -11.96 12.37 12.43
N GLU A 72 -13.13 11.80 12.17
CA GLU A 72 -14.34 11.95 13.00
C GLU A 72 -14.08 11.50 14.44
N LYS A 73 -13.42 10.34 14.63
CA LYS A 73 -13.09 9.81 15.96
C LYS A 73 -12.13 10.70 16.76
N VAL A 74 -11.30 11.50 16.10
CA VAL A 74 -10.33 12.38 16.75
C VAL A 74 -10.73 13.86 16.73
N GLY A 75 -11.94 14.18 16.26
CA GLY A 75 -12.49 15.54 16.26
C GLY A 75 -11.85 16.48 15.23
N LEU A 76 -11.33 15.96 14.12
CA LEU A 76 -10.64 16.72 13.05
C LEU A 76 -11.49 16.83 11.77
N GLU A 77 -12.76 17.19 11.90
CA GLU A 77 -13.75 17.12 10.80
C GLU A 77 -13.50 18.08 9.61
N GLU A 78 -12.78 19.20 9.80
CA GLU A 78 -12.75 20.28 8.79
C GLU A 78 -11.52 20.33 7.86
N ASP A 79 -10.37 19.71 8.21
CA ASP A 79 -9.11 19.91 7.45
C ASP A 79 -8.67 18.68 6.61
N ILE A 80 -9.23 17.49 6.87
CA ILE A 80 -8.88 16.25 6.14
C ILE A 80 -9.74 16.04 4.88
N THR A 81 -10.90 16.71 4.80
CA THR A 81 -11.82 16.68 3.65
C THR A 81 -11.36 17.52 2.44
N SER A 82 -10.22 18.22 2.56
CA SER A 82 -9.49 18.75 1.40
C SER A 82 -9.12 17.59 0.48
N MET A 83 -9.96 17.35 -0.53
CA MET A 83 -9.85 16.27 -1.51
C MET A 83 -8.39 16.03 -1.91
N PRO A 84 -7.82 14.83 -1.69
CA PRO A 84 -6.44 14.57 -2.11
C PRO A 84 -6.34 14.77 -3.62
N ARG A 85 -5.29 15.47 -4.06
CA ARG A 85 -5.08 15.79 -5.47
C ARG A 85 -4.87 14.50 -6.26
N ILE A 86 -5.88 14.08 -7.02
CA ILE A 86 -5.83 12.92 -7.91
C ILE A 86 -4.88 13.22 -9.07
N VAL A 87 -3.69 12.61 -9.07
CA VAL A 87 -2.68 12.76 -10.13
C VAL A 87 -2.68 11.54 -11.05
N GLY A 88 -3.51 11.56 -12.09
CA GLY A 88 -3.63 10.49 -13.08
C GLY A 88 -2.42 10.28 -14.02
N LYS A 89 -1.25 10.88 -13.73
CA LYS A 89 -0.06 10.86 -14.61
C LYS A 89 1.26 10.59 -13.91
N GLN A 90 1.27 9.90 -12.76
CA GLN A 90 2.52 9.46 -12.16
C GLN A 90 3.17 8.38 -13.05
N ARG A 91 4.10 8.80 -13.92
CA ARG A 91 4.88 7.89 -14.77
C ARG A 91 6.06 7.34 -13.97
N HIS A 92 6.37 6.05 -14.16
CA HIS A 92 7.66 5.50 -13.73
C HIS A 92 8.77 6.35 -14.32
N ARG A 93 9.55 7.00 -13.46
CA ARG A 93 10.81 7.61 -13.86
C ARG A 93 11.85 6.52 -13.90
N SER A 94 12.66 6.50 -14.95
CA SER A 94 13.85 5.66 -15.00
C SER A 94 14.73 5.97 -13.80
N ASN A 95 15.30 4.94 -13.18
CA ASN A 95 16.33 5.12 -12.17
C ASN A 95 17.54 5.85 -12.80
N HIS A 96 18.24 6.63 -11.99
CA HIS A 96 19.54 7.18 -12.42
C HIS A 96 20.49 6.02 -12.75
N PRO A 97 21.32 6.15 -13.79
CA PRO A 97 22.31 5.11 -14.10
C PRO A 97 23.21 4.93 -12.89
N THR A 98 23.33 3.68 -12.44
CA THR A 98 24.21 3.30 -11.34
C THR A 98 25.50 2.76 -11.91
N GLU A 99 26.62 3.46 -11.70
CA GLU A 99 27.93 2.86 -11.91
C GLU A 99 28.18 1.84 -10.79
N SER A 100 28.41 0.59 -11.15
CA SER A 100 28.81 -0.44 -10.19
C SER A 100 30.29 -0.21 -9.84
N PRO A 101 30.66 -0.18 -8.55
CA PRO A 101 32.08 -0.09 -8.19
C PRO A 101 32.82 -1.33 -8.71
N SER A 102 33.96 -1.10 -9.36
CA SER A 102 34.88 -2.14 -9.85
C SER A 102 35.68 -2.79 -8.72
#